data_AF-A0AA37GQU5-F1
#
_entry.id   AF-A0AA37GQU5-F1
#
_cell.length_a   1.000
_cell.length_b   1.000
_cell.length_c   1.000
_cell.angle_alpha   90.00
_cell.angle_beta   90.00
_cell.angle_gamma   90.00
#
_symmetry.space_group_name_H-M   'P 1'
#
loop_
_entity.id
_entity.type
_entity.pdbx_description
1 polymer ?
#
loop_
_entity_poly.entity_id
_entity_poly.type
_entity_poly.pdbx_seq_one_letter_code
_entity_poly.pdbx_strand_id
1 'polypeptide(L)' 'MGTYKFTWAHPAEEVYVTGTFDNWTKSEKLDKVGNSFEKTVTLPDASQKIYYKVRSRQFGRFLLFS' A
#
# COMPACT_ATOMS: atom_id res chain seq x y z
N MET A 1 -6.73 18.61 -7.57
CA MET A 1 -6.79 17.31 -6.86
C MET A 1 -6.35 16.23 -7.85
N GLY A 2 -5.36 15.43 -7.50
CA GLY A 2 -4.94 14.29 -8.31
C GLY A 2 -5.36 12.99 -7.66
N THR A 3 -5.31 11.89 -8.41
CA THR A 3 -5.47 10.55 -7.84
C THR A 3 -4.24 9.73 -8.20
N TYR A 4 -3.82 8.87 -7.28
CA TYR A 4 -2.74 7.93 -7.53
C TYR A 4 -3.19 6.52 -7.19
N LYS A 5 -2.89 5.59 -8.11
CA LYS A 5 -3.20 4.17 -7.93
C LYS A 5 -1.97 3.48 -7.37
N PHE A 6 -2.04 3.11 -6.10
CA PHE A 6 -1.04 2.26 -5.46
C PHE A 6 -1.30 0.81 -5.86
N THR A 7 -0.29 0.14 -6.41
CA THR A 7 -0.36 -1.27 -6.81
C THR A 7 0.75 -2.05 -6.12
N TRP A 8 0.43 -3.25 -5.63
CA TRP A 8 1.36 -4.15 -4.97
C TRP A 8 1.18 -5.56 -5.53
N ALA A 9 2.18 -6.02 -6.28
CA ALA A 9 2.14 -7.29 -7.02
C ALA A 9 2.75 -8.48 -6.25
N HIS A 10 3.11 -8.31 -4.97
CA HIS A 10 3.68 -9.37 -4.16
C HIS A 10 2.62 -10.07 -3.29
N PRO A 11 2.78 -11.38 -3.03
CA PRO A 11 1.87 -12.11 -2.14
C PRO A 11 1.93 -11.53 -0.72
N ALA A 12 0.76 -11.18 -0.22
CA ALA A 12 0.53 -10.68 1.13
C ALA A 12 -0.87 -11.08 1.58
N GLU A 13 -1.09 -11.16 2.89
CA GLU A 13 -2.41 -11.33 3.48
C GLU A 13 -3.17 -10.00 3.43
N GLU A 14 -2.49 -8.93 3.84
CA GLU A 14 -3.02 -7.58 3.88
C GLU A 14 -1.93 -6.57 3.51
N VAL A 15 -2.29 -5.53 2.78
CA VAL A 15 -1.37 -4.46 2.39
C VAL A 15 -1.97 -3.13 2.77
N TYR A 16 -1.16 -2.29 3.38
CA TYR A 16 -1.53 -0.96 3.83
C TYR A 16 -0.56 0.07 3.26
N VAL A 17 -1.05 1.23 2.86
CA VAL A 17 -0.25 2.36 2.43
C VAL A 17 -0.47 3.55 3.35
N THR A 18 0.63 4.18 3.78
CA THR A 18 0.63 5.42 4.53
C THR A 18 1.54 6.40 3.80
N GLY A 19 1.20 7.68 3.76
CA GLY A 19 2.08 8.67 3.14
C GLY A 19 1.85 10.09 3.62
N THR A 20 2.62 11.01 3.03
CA THR A 20 2.55 12.45 3.31
C THR A 20 1.21 13.07 2.93
N PHE A 21 0.44 12.44 2.03
CA PHE A 21 -0.89 12.88 1.62
C PHE A 21 -1.90 12.94 2.78
N ASP A 22 -1.64 12.23 3.87
CA ASP A 22 -2.45 12.24 5.10
C ASP A 22 -1.60 12.51 6.35
N ASN A 23 -0.50 13.26 6.18
CA ASN A 23 0.46 13.61 7.25
C ASN A 23 0.99 12.41 8.05
N TRP A 24 1.10 11.22 7.43
CA TRP A 24 1.49 9.97 8.09
C TRP A 24 0.59 9.53 9.27
N THR A 25 -0.61 10.09 9.38
CA THR A 25 -1.49 9.85 10.53
C THR A 25 -2.29 8.56 10.40
N LYS A 26 -2.63 8.15 9.17
CA LYS A 26 -3.43 6.96 8.90
C LYS A 26 -2.81 6.06 7.83
N SER A 27 -3.20 4.80 7.85
CA SER A 27 -2.95 3.85 6.77
C SER A 27 -4.24 3.49 6.04
N GLU A 28 -4.19 3.49 4.73
CA GLU A 28 -5.24 3.02 3.84
C GLU A 28 -4.96 1.57 3.44
N LYS A 29 -5.96 0.69 3.59
CA LYS A 29 -5.85 -0.72 3.19
C LYS A 29 -6.06 -0.86 1.69
N LEU A 30 -5.18 -1.59 1.02
CA LEU A 30 -5.34 -1.91 -0.40
C LEU A 30 -6.33 -3.06 -0.58
N ASP A 31 -7.12 -2.98 -1.65
CA ASP A 31 -8.08 -3.99 -2.01
C ASP A 31 -7.39 -5.07 -2.84
N LYS A 32 -7.65 -6.34 -2.51
CA LYS A 32 -7.07 -7.46 -3.26
C LYS A 32 -7.82 -7.63 -4.58
N VAL A 33 -7.12 -7.45 -5.69
CA VAL A 33 -7.64 -7.60 -7.06
C VAL A 33 -6.91 -8.76 -7.72
N GLY A 34 -7.55 -9.93 -7.73
CA GLY A 34 -6.93 -11.17 -8.21
C GLY A 34 -5.71 -11.56 -7.38
N ASN A 35 -4.53 -11.45 -7.98
CA ASN A 35 -3.24 -11.76 -7.34
C ASN A 35 -2.45 -10.52 -6.88
N SER A 36 -2.92 -9.32 -7.18
CA SER A 36 -2.33 -8.05 -6.76
C SER A 36 -3.21 -7.34 -5.72
N PHE A 37 -2.65 -6.33 -5.07
CA PHE A 37 -3.36 -5.40 -4.21
C PHE A 37 -3.34 -4.03 -4.86
N GLU A 38 -4.48 -3.35 -4.89
CA GLU A 38 -4.63 -2.08 -5.58
C GLU A 38 -5.52 -1.12 -4.78
N LYS A 39 -5.16 0.17 -4.77
CA LYS A 39 -6.01 1.23 -4.20
C LYS A 39 -5.79 2.55 -4.89
N THR A 40 -6.87 3.22 -5.23
CA THR A 40 -6.85 4.60 -5.70
C THR A 40 -7.02 5.52 -4.51
N VAL A 41 -6.03 6.39 -4.26
CA VAL A 41 -6.06 7.39 -3.20
C VAL A 41 -6.09 8.77 -3.83
N THR A 42 -6.95 9.65 -3.30
CA THR A 42 -7.00 11.06 -3.71
C THR A 42 -5.87 11.82 -3.04
N LEU A 43 -5.06 12.47 -3.85
CA LEU A 43 -3.99 13.34 -3.41
C LEU A 43 -4.50 14.79 -3.42
N PRO A 44 -4.52 15.47 -2.26
CA PRO A 44 -4.91 16.88 -2.19
C PRO A 44 -3.98 17.74 -3.05
N ASP A 45 -2.67 17.49 -2.95
CA ASP A 45 -1.60 18.15 -3.71
C ASP A 45 -0.78 17.13 -4.52
N ALA A 46 -1.10 16.97 -5.80
CA ALA A 46 -0.37 16.09 -6.71
C ALA A 46 0.82 16.76 -7.40
N SER A 47 1.01 18.07 -7.20
CA SER A 47 2.12 18.84 -7.77
C SER A 47 3.43 18.70 -6.99
N GLN A 48 3.37 18.15 -5.77
CA GLN A 48 4.53 17.97 -4.89
C GLN A 48 4.95 16.50 -4.82
N LYS A 49 6.23 16.27 -4.55
CA LYS A 49 6.75 14.92 -4.34
C LYS A 49 6.12 14.32 -3.09
N ILE A 50 5.33 13.28 -3.27
CA ILE A 50 4.75 12.51 -2.16
C ILE A 50 5.71 11.42 -1.71
N TYR A 51 5.76 11.20 -0.40
CA TYR A 51 6.45 10.05 0.18
C TYR A 51 5.41 9.11 0.75
N TYR A 52 5.60 7.82 0.53
CA TYR A 52 4.72 6.79 1.06
C TYR A 52 5.52 5.58 1.53
N LYS A 53 4.91 4.82 2.44
CA LYS A 53 5.40 3.56 2.95
C LYS A 53 4.31 2.52 2.78
N VAL A 54 4.68 1.37 2.24
CA VAL A 54 3.81 0.21 2.13
C VAL A 54 4.15 -0.75 3.25
N ARG A 55 3.13 -1.23 3.96
CA ARG A 55 3.22 -2.28 4.98
C ARG A 55 2.42 -3.47 4.49
N SER A 56 3.11 -4.55 4.16
CA SER A 56 2.48 -5.82 3.78
C SER A 56 2.64 -6.83 4.92
N ARG A 57 1.55 -7.46 5.35
CA ARG A 57 1.60 -8.63 6.20
C ARG A 57 1.87 -9.84 5.30
N GLN A 58 3.11 -10.32 5.31
CA GLN A 58 3.46 -11.57 4.62
C GLN A 58 3.10 -12.73 5.53
N PHE A 59 2.43 -13.74 4.96
CA PHE A 59 2.17 -14.98 5.65
C PHE A 59 3.52 -15.57 6.09
N GLY A 60 3.61 -15.99 7.35
CA GLY A 60 4.87 -16.41 7.95
C GLY A 60 5.63 -17.37 7.04
N ARG A 61 6.79 -16.93 6.54
CA ARG A 61 7.78 -17.83 5.96
C ARG A 61 8.38 -18.61 7.12
N PHE A 62 7.65 -19.61 7.60
CA PHE A 62 8.23 -20.69 8.39
C PHE A 62 9.12 -21.45 7.41
N LEU A 63 10.40 -21.07 7.36
CA LEU A 63 11.43 -21.91 6.77
C LEU A 63 11.42 -23.21 7.58
N LEU A 64 10.72 -24.23 7.08
CA LEU A 64 11.06 -25.62 7.36
C LEU A 64 12.47 -25.83 6.79
N PHE A 65 13.49 -25.60 7.62
CA PHE A 65 14.76 -26.25 7.42
C PHE A 65 14.55 -27.69 7.87
N SER A 66 14.44 -28.57 6.87
CA SER A 66 14.43 -30.03 7.05
C SER A 66 15.83 -30.55 7.33
#